data_AF-A0A914XMK9-F1
#
_entry.id   AF-A0A914XMK9-F1
#
_cell.length_a   1.000
_cell.length_b   1.000
_cell.length_c   1.000
_cell.angle_alpha   90.00
_cell.angle_beta   90.00
_cell.angle_gamma   90.00
#
_symmetry.space_group_name_H-M   'P 1'
#
loop_
_entity.id
_entity.type
_entity.pdbx_description
1 polymer ?
#
loop_
_entity_poly.entity_id
_entity_poly.type
_entity_poly.pdbx_seq_one_letter_code
_entity_poly.pdbx_strand_id
1 'polypeptide(L)'
;MKWSNAAESNSRNSLFCSAQFGGPVAIAYTHDASLKVQRSFPIVTYTASGQQIGKIQWQNGELLDIFWSNAEDLLCLQKDGRVFVYSMFGLEKRNRQFGMGNVSTFVLLICVE
;
A
#
# COMPACT_ATOMS: atom_id res chain seq x y z
N MET A 1 4.83 15.79 15.84
CA MET A 1 3.75 15.18 15.03
C MET A 1 4.34 13.90 14.44
N LYS A 2 3.86 12.73 14.87
CA LYS A 2 4.43 11.43 14.47
C LYS A 2 3.89 11.07 13.08
N TRP A 3 4.59 11.47 12.01
CA TRP A 3 4.39 10.87 10.70
C TRP A 3 5.07 9.51 10.70
N SER A 4 4.29 8.49 11.05
CA SER A 4 4.74 7.10 10.95
C SER A 4 4.29 6.64 9.57
N ASN A 5 5.22 6.29 8.68
CA ASN A 5 4.95 5.86 7.29
C ASN A 5 4.12 4.55 7.18
N ALA A 6 3.52 4.08 8.27
CA ALA A 6 2.68 2.89 8.32
C ALA A 6 1.21 3.28 8.10
N ALA A 7 0.45 2.45 7.40
CA ALA A 7 -0.96 2.77 7.20
C ALA A 7 -1.73 2.67 8.51
N GLU A 8 -2.44 3.73 8.87
CA GLU A 8 -3.27 3.73 10.07
C GLU A 8 -4.62 3.07 9.74
N SER A 9 -4.96 1.98 10.44
CA SER A 9 -6.27 1.34 10.29
C SER A 9 -7.33 2.07 11.12
N ASN A 10 -8.25 2.79 10.46
CA ASN A 10 -9.44 3.34 11.14
C ASN A 10 -10.56 2.28 11.24
N SER A 11 -11.58 2.54 12.05
CA SER A 11 -12.80 1.74 12.29
C SER A 11 -13.64 1.35 11.05
N ARG A 12 -13.17 1.71 9.84
CA ARG A 12 -13.75 1.36 8.54
C ARG A 12 -12.83 0.47 7.68
N ASN A 13 -11.84 -0.15 8.31
CA ASN A 13 -10.89 -1.08 7.67
C ASN A 13 -10.18 -0.49 6.43
N SER A 14 -10.09 0.83 6.29
CA SER A 14 -9.42 1.46 5.14
C SER A 14 -7.99 1.80 5.54
N LEU A 15 -7.01 1.40 4.72
CA LEU A 15 -5.60 1.71 4.93
C LEU A 15 -5.24 2.93 4.09
N PHE A 16 -4.48 3.86 4.64
CA PHE A 16 -3.98 5.03 3.91
C PHE A 16 -2.52 5.28 4.23
N CYS A 17 -1.74 5.65 3.24
CA CYS A 17 -0.32 5.96 3.39
C CYS A 17 0.06 7.13 2.49
N SER A 18 0.83 8.08 3.01
CA SER A 18 1.39 9.19 2.24
C SER A 18 2.86 8.94 1.92
N ALA A 19 3.30 9.28 0.72
CA ALA A 19 4.72 9.31 0.39
C ALA A 19 5.43 10.43 1.18
N GLN A 20 6.74 10.31 1.28
CA GLN A 20 7.57 11.32 1.95
C GLN A 20 7.59 12.64 1.18
N PHE A 21 8.01 13.71 1.87
CA PHE A 21 8.23 15.04 1.28
C PHE A 21 7.02 15.66 0.55
N GLY A 22 5.80 15.27 0.91
CA GLY A 22 4.59 15.79 0.27
C GLY A 22 4.27 15.13 -1.08
N GLY A 23 4.77 13.90 -1.29
CA GLY A 23 4.46 13.09 -2.47
C GLY A 23 3.02 12.55 -2.49
N PRO A 24 2.73 11.57 -3.36
CA PRO A 24 1.40 11.02 -3.54
C PRO A 24 0.88 10.28 -2.30
N VAL A 25 -0.45 10.22 -2.17
CA VAL A 25 -1.18 9.52 -1.10
C VAL A 25 -1.88 8.30 -1.69
N ALA A 26 -1.72 7.14 -1.07
CA ALA A 26 -2.39 5.91 -1.43
C ALA A 26 -3.48 5.59 -0.40
N ILE A 27 -4.63 5.13 -0.90
CA ILE A 27 -5.76 4.69 -0.07
C ILE A 27 -6.19 3.32 -0.58
N ALA A 28 -6.10 2.32 0.28
CA ALA A 28 -6.67 1.00 0.05
C ALA A 28 -8.01 0.90 0.78
N TYR A 29 -9.07 0.77 0.01
CA TYR A 29 -10.42 0.58 0.54
C TYR A 29 -10.61 -0.88 0.88
N THR A 30 -10.00 -1.36 1.96
CA THR A 30 -10.25 -2.72 2.41
C THR A 30 -11.65 -2.77 3.03
N HIS A 31 -12.45 -3.74 2.58
CA HIS A 31 -13.84 -3.86 3.02
C HIS A 31 -13.88 -4.33 4.47
N ASP A 32 -15.00 -4.03 5.13
CA ASP A 32 -15.28 -4.53 6.47
C ASP A 32 -15.10 -6.06 6.51
N ALA A 33 -14.27 -6.56 7.43
CA ALA A 33 -13.91 -7.97 7.56
C ALA A 33 -15.13 -8.89 7.77
N SER A 34 -16.30 -8.32 8.03
CA SER A 34 -17.59 -9.01 8.14
C SER A 34 -18.15 -9.49 6.79
N LEU A 35 -17.76 -8.86 5.67
CA LEU A 35 -18.20 -9.23 4.33
C LEU A 35 -17.18 -10.15 3.65
N LYS A 36 -17.18 -11.44 4.04
CA LYS A 36 -16.34 -12.54 3.51
C LYS A 36 -16.32 -12.75 1.97
N VAL A 37 -17.01 -11.92 1.18
CA VAL A 37 -17.42 -12.26 -0.19
C VAL A 37 -16.70 -11.47 -1.29
N GLN A 38 -16.06 -10.32 -1.02
CA GLN A 38 -15.31 -9.59 -2.06
C GLN A 38 -13.79 -9.77 -1.91
N ARG A 39 -13.21 -10.62 -2.76
CA ARG A 39 -11.76 -10.85 -2.88
C ARG A 39 -11.00 -9.69 -3.55
N SER A 40 -11.72 -8.72 -4.11
CA SER A 40 -11.11 -7.60 -4.83
C SER A 40 -11.51 -6.26 -4.23
N PHE A 41 -10.54 -5.37 -4.07
CA PHE A 41 -10.79 -4.01 -3.65
C PHE A 41 -9.87 -3.03 -4.40
N PRO A 42 -10.29 -1.78 -4.59
CA PRO A 42 -9.47 -0.78 -5.23
C PRO A 42 -8.46 -0.18 -4.26
N ILE A 43 -7.23 0.00 -4.73
CA ILE A 43 -6.22 0.87 -4.14
C ILE A 43 -6.08 2.07 -5.07
N VAL A 44 -6.31 3.26 -4.55
CA VAL A 44 -6.32 4.50 -5.33
C VAL A 44 -5.19 5.39 -4.86
N THR A 45 -4.43 5.90 -5.81
CA THR A 45 -3.35 6.85 -5.55
C THR A 45 -3.79 8.25 -5.98
N TYR A 46 -3.52 9.22 -5.12
CA TYR A 46 -3.84 10.62 -5.26
C TYR A 46 -2.55 11.43 -5.20
N THR A 47 -2.51 12.57 -5.87
CA THR A 47 -1.49 13.59 -5.61
C THR A 47 -1.76 14.29 -4.28
N ALA A 48 -0.77 15.04 -3.79
CA ALA A 48 -0.97 15.97 -2.68
C ALA A 48 -2.03 17.06 -2.98
N SER A 49 -2.32 17.34 -4.26
CA SER A 49 -3.42 18.22 -4.67
C SER A 49 -4.80 17.55 -4.68
N GLY A 50 -4.90 16.26 -4.33
CA GLY A 50 -6.15 15.50 -4.31
C GLY A 50 -6.60 14.96 -5.66
N GLN A 51 -5.76 15.06 -6.70
CA GLN A 51 -6.07 14.51 -8.01
C GLN A 51 -5.74 13.01 -8.05
N GLN A 52 -6.68 12.18 -8.48
CA GLN A 52 -6.42 10.75 -8.69
C GLN A 52 -5.41 10.55 -9.83
N ILE A 53 -4.31 9.86 -9.55
CA ILE A 53 -3.23 9.56 -10.52
C ILE A 53 -3.14 8.09 -10.90
N GLY A 54 -3.70 7.20 -10.08
CA GLY A 54 -3.65 5.77 -10.32
C GLY A 54 -4.73 5.01 -9.60
N LYS A 55 -5.07 3.85 -10.14
CA LYS A 55 -6.02 2.91 -9.56
C LYS A 55 -5.56 1.50 -9.82
N ILE A 56 -5.37 0.74 -8.75
CA ILE A 56 -4.97 -0.66 -8.77
C ILE A 56 -6.16 -1.46 -8.27
N GLN A 57 -6.56 -2.47 -9.05
CA GLN A 57 -7.56 -3.42 -8.59
C GLN A 57 -6.83 -4.56 -7.88
N TRP A 58 -6.77 -4.50 -6.55
CA TRP A 58 -6.13 -5.56 -5.78
C TRP A 58 -6.99 -6.82 -5.83
N GLN A 59 -6.38 -7.95 -6.18
CA GLN A 59 -7.02 -9.27 -6.26
C GLN A 59 -6.16 -10.36 -5.62
N ASN A 60 -5.02 -9.98 -5.04
CA ASN A 60 -3.94 -10.90 -4.69
C ASN A 60 -4.10 -11.47 -3.28
N GLY A 61 -5.27 -11.34 -2.65
CA GLY A 61 -5.61 -11.90 -1.34
C GLY A 61 -5.76 -10.86 -0.23
N GLU A 62 -5.53 -11.28 1.03
CA GLU A 62 -5.61 -10.41 2.20
C GLU A 62 -4.39 -9.48 2.27
N LEU A 63 -4.63 -8.18 2.13
CA LEU A 63 -3.63 -7.13 2.25
C LEU A 63 -3.45 -6.78 3.74
N LEU A 64 -2.19 -6.80 4.17
CA LEU A 64 -1.81 -6.52 5.54
C LEU A 64 -1.56 -5.02 5.73
N ASP A 65 -0.79 -4.41 4.82
CA ASP A 65 -0.44 -2.99 4.90
C ASP A 65 0.01 -2.44 3.53
N ILE A 66 0.06 -1.11 3.39
CA ILE A 66 0.56 -0.38 2.22
C ILE A 66 1.59 0.66 2.63
N PHE A 67 2.63 0.82 1.81
CA PHE A 67 3.73 1.74 2.07
C PHE A 67 4.19 2.43 0.80
N TRP A 68 4.74 3.62 0.93
CA TRP A 68 5.51 4.23 -0.14
C TRP A 68 7.00 4.00 0.04
N SER A 69 7.68 3.73 -1.05
CA SER A 69 9.14 3.77 -1.12
C SER A 69 9.63 5.20 -1.39
N ASN A 70 10.91 5.46 -1.13
CA ASN A 70 11.56 6.74 -1.44
C ASN A 70 11.56 7.07 -2.96
N ALA A 71 11.35 6.06 -3.82
CA ALA A 71 11.27 6.20 -5.27
C ALA A 71 9.83 6.37 -5.80
N GLU A 72 8.88 6.76 -4.94
CA GLU A 72 7.45 6.93 -5.27
C GLU A 72 6.79 5.64 -5.82
N ASP A 73 7.32 4.49 -5.45
CA ASP A 73 6.67 3.20 -5.69
C ASP A 73 5.85 2.79 -4.47
N LEU A 74 4.62 2.37 -4.73
CA LEU A 74 3.67 1.84 -3.77
C LEU A 74 3.94 0.35 -3.53
N LEU A 75 4.23 0.00 -2.28
CA LEU A 75 4.46 -1.34 -1.79
C LEU A 75 3.18 -1.84 -1.11
N CYS A 76 2.66 -2.98 -1.57
CA CYS A 76 1.51 -3.65 -0.98
C CYS A 76 1.97 -4.95 -0.32
N LEU A 77 1.85 -5.04 1.00
CA LEU A 77 2.26 -6.20 1.77
C LEU A 77 1.08 -7.17 1.93
N GLN A 78 1.23 -8.38 1.39
CA GLN A 78 0.28 -9.46 1.59
C GLN A 78 0.57 -10.18 2.91
N LYS A 79 -0.47 -10.74 3.56
CA LYS A 79 -0.32 -11.58 4.76
C LYS A 79 0.58 -12.81 4.59
N ASP A 80 0.77 -13.27 3.35
CA ASP A 80 1.68 -14.37 2.99
C ASP A 80 3.17 -13.97 3.06
N GLY A 81 3.49 -12.70 3.34
CA GLY A 81 4.86 -12.17 3.34
C GLY A 81 5.39 -11.79 1.95
N ARG A 82 4.51 -11.77 0.94
CA ARG A 82 4.80 -11.28 -0.42
C ARG A 82 4.57 -9.78 -0.50
N VAL A 83 5.52 -9.07 -1.09
CA VAL A 83 5.40 -7.64 -1.37
C VAL A 83 5.19 -7.44 -2.87
N PHE A 84 4.15 -6.68 -3.22
CA PHE A 84 3.89 -6.24 -4.59
C PHE A 84 4.28 -4.78 -4.73
N VAL A 85 4.91 -4.44 -5.84
CA VAL A 85 5.39 -3.08 -6.11
C VAL A 85 4.62 -2.52 -7.30
N TYR A 86 3.96 -1.39 -7.07
CA TYR A 86 3.25 -0.63 -8.08
C TYR A 86 3.89 0.75 -8.22
N SER A 87 3.87 1.30 -9.42
CA SER A 87 4.18 2.71 -9.63
C SER A 87 3.05 3.59 -9.08
N MET A 88 3.33 4.86 -8.78
CA MET A 88 2.32 5.87 -8.41
C MET A 88 1.12 5.97 -9.37
N PHE A 89 1.28 5.59 -10.64
CA PHE A 89 0.21 5.54 -11.63
C PHE A 89 -0.65 4.26 -11.58
N GLY A 90 -0.35 3.34 -10.66
CA GLY A 90 -1.05 2.06 -10.53
C GLY A 90 -0.58 0.96 -11.49
N LEU A 91 0.56 1.15 -12.15
CA LEU A 91 1.16 0.13 -13.02
C LEU A 91 1.97 -0.86 -12.18
N GLU A 92 1.72 -2.15 -12.34
CA GLU A 92 2.48 -3.21 -11.66
C GLU A 92 3.92 -3.24 -12.18
N LYS A 93 4.89 -3.08 -11.27
CA LYS A 93 6.29 -3.32 -11.57
C LYS A 93 6.58 -4.81 -11.39
N ARG A 94 6.25 -5.59 -12.43
CA ARG A 94 6.29 -7.07 -12.51
C ARG A 94 7.60 -7.75 -12.06
N ASN A 95 8.69 -7.00 -11.90
CA ASN A 95 10.04 -7.50 -11.60
C ASN A 95 10.52 -7.30 -10.14
N ARG A 96 9.63 -6.95 -9.20
CA ARG A 96 10.00 -6.71 -7.78
C ARG A 96 9.06 -7.39 -6.80
N GLN A 97 8.67 -8.64 -7.05
CA GLN A 97 7.98 -9.44 -6.04
C GLN A 97 9.02 -10.01 -5.07
N PHE A 98 9.06 -9.49 -3.86
CA PHE A 98 9.95 -9.99 -2.81
C PHE A 98 9.15 -10.92 -1.90
N GLY A 99 9.57 -12.19 -1.80
CA GLY A 99 9.10 -13.12 -0.79
C GLY A 99 10.02 -13.02 0.42
N MET A 100 9.64 -12.22 1.42
CA MET A 100 10.43 -12.07 2.63
C MET A 100 10.00 -13.13 3.63
N GLY A 101 10.81 -14.17 3.76
CA GLY A 101 10.69 -15.16 4.83
C GLY A 101 10.81 -14.47 6.18
N ASN A 102 9.65 -14.12 6.76
CA ASN A 102 9.46 -13.80 8.17
C ASN A 102 10.11 -12.52 8.72
N VAL A 103 10.04 -11.39 8.02
CA VAL A 103 10.54 -10.10 8.55
C VAL A 103 9.61 -8.93 8.25
N SER A 104 8.65 -8.72 9.15
CA SER A 104 7.89 -7.46 9.28
C SER A 104 8.80 -6.22 9.52
N THR A 105 10.07 -6.44 9.89
CA THR A 105 11.03 -5.40 10.23
C THR A 105 11.76 -4.77 9.03
N PHE A 106 11.90 -5.47 7.90
CA PHE A 106 12.74 -4.98 6.78
C PHE A 106 12.05 -3.95 5.88
N VAL A 107 10.73 -3.79 5.96
CA VAL A 107 10.00 -2.79 5.16
C VAL A 107 10.23 -1.36 5.71
N LEU A 108 10.59 -1.23 7.00
CA LEU A 108 11.01 0.05 7.58
C LEU A 108 12.34 0.57 7.01
N LEU A 109 13.24 -0.33 6.57
CA LEU A 109 14.54 0.07 6.01
C LEU A 109 14.43 0.70 4.62
N ILE A 110 13.47 0.26 3.80
CA ILE A 110 13.24 0.82 2.45
C ILE A 110 12.58 2.20 2.45
N CYS A 111 12.17 2.67 3.63
CA CYS A 111 11.50 3.94 3.83
C CYS A 111 12.38 4.95 4.60
N VAL A 112 13.66 4.65 4.90
CA VAL A 112 14.51 5.55 5.72
C VAL A 112 15.86 5.90 5.07
N GLU A 113 16.21 5.32 3.91
CA GLU A 113 17.46 5.65 3.21
C GLU A 113 17.26 6.53 1.96
#